data_AF-A0A816UED0-F1
#
_entry.id   AF-A0A816UED0-F1
#
_cell.length_a   1.000
_cell.length_b   1.000
_cell.length_c   1.000
_cell.angle_alpha   90.00
_cell.angle_beta   90.00
_cell.angle_gamma   90.00
#
_symmetry.space_group_name_H-M   'P 1'
#
loop_
_entity.id
_entity.type
_entity.pdbx_description
1 polymer ?
#
loop_
_entity_poly.entity_id
_entity_poly.type
_entity_poly.pdbx_seq_one_letter_code
_entity_poly.pdbx_strand_id
1 'polypeptide(L)'
;MIIQQNSYRPKVFMVWGGVLISSHGKTTLRFVEPGAKINSNYYINNILKSFLRRDVPRLFPENGRVEWFLHQDSAPSHTARQTIEYLNRYKINYVTPEEWLPYSPDAAPMDYAIWGYLKQRLNKTEAKTLEELK
;
A
#
# COMPACT_ATOMS: atom_id res chain seq x y z
N MET A 1 -0.95 4.30 -6.19
CA MET A 1 -1.25 5.62 -6.80
C MET A 1 -0.09 6.12 -7.65
N ILE A 2 -0.36 6.51 -8.90
CA ILE A 2 0.58 7.21 -9.80
C ILE A 2 0.14 8.69 -9.84
N ILE A 3 1.05 9.61 -9.51
CA ILE A 3 0.84 11.06 -9.62
C ILE A 3 1.45 11.51 -10.97
N GLN A 4 0.71 12.31 -11.74
CA GLN A 4 1.10 12.74 -13.09
C GLN A 4 1.13 14.29 -13.17
N GLN A 5 2.20 14.86 -13.71
CA GLN A 5 2.31 16.27 -14.13
C GLN A 5 2.55 16.35 -15.65
N ASN A 6 2.02 17.36 -16.33
CA ASN A 6 1.86 17.37 -17.78
C ASN A 6 3.14 17.67 -18.58
N SER A 7 3.24 16.98 -19.74
CA SER A 7 3.98 17.31 -20.97
C SER A 7 5.51 17.53 -20.96
N TYR A 8 6.29 16.59 -20.39
CA TYR A 8 7.58 16.06 -20.91
C TYR A 8 8.00 14.95 -19.93
N ARG A 9 7.61 13.69 -20.20
CA ARG A 9 7.70 12.53 -19.27
C ARG A 9 7.49 12.88 -17.78
N PRO A 10 6.24 12.80 -17.27
CA PRO A 10 5.96 13.07 -15.87
C PRO A 10 6.92 12.35 -14.93
N LYS A 11 7.48 13.04 -13.93
CA LYS A 11 8.13 12.36 -12.81
C LYS A 11 7.04 11.63 -12.04
N VAL A 12 6.94 10.32 -12.25
CA VAL A 12 5.99 9.46 -11.56
C VAL A 12 6.64 8.93 -10.30
N PHE A 13 5.98 9.15 -9.16
CA PHE A 13 6.33 8.53 -7.89
C PHE A 13 5.30 7.46 -7.57
N MET A 14 5.78 6.32 -7.09
CA MET A 14 4.92 5.27 -6.57
C MET A 14 4.98 5.30 -5.05
N VAL A 15 3.81 5.25 -4.43
CA VAL A 15 3.66 5.30 -2.98
C VAL A 15 2.83 4.11 -2.54
N TRP A 16 3.29 3.43 -1.50
CA TRP A 16 2.54 2.44 -0.77
C TRP A 16 2.03 3.02 0.54
N GLY A 17 0.79 2.72 0.88
CA GLY A 17 0.17 3.13 2.13
C GLY A 17 -1.10 2.33 2.37
N GLY A 18 -1.53 2.29 3.62
CA GLY A 18 -2.75 1.63 4.04
C GLY A 18 -3.48 2.41 5.12
N VAL A 19 -4.76 2.12 5.26
CA VAL A 19 -5.63 2.63 6.32
C VAL A 19 -6.23 1.47 7.08
N LEU A 20 -6.55 1.69 8.35
CA LEU A 20 -7.45 0.81 9.09
C LEU A 20 -8.87 1.26 8.76
N ILE A 21 -9.73 0.31 8.40
CA ILE A 21 -11.13 0.62 8.05
C ILE A 21 -11.97 0.76 9.32
N SER A 22 -11.66 -0.01 10.36
CA SER A 22 -12.39 -0.04 11.63
C SER A 22 -12.04 1.11 12.59
N SER A 23 -10.99 1.88 12.32
CA SER A 23 -10.53 2.98 13.17
C SER A 23 -9.78 4.04 12.35
N HIS A 24 -9.56 5.23 12.90
CA HIS A 24 -8.86 6.33 12.21
C HIS A 24 -7.32 6.10 12.06
N GLY A 25 -6.88 4.85 11.95
CA GLY A 25 -5.48 4.48 11.80
C GLY A 25 -4.98 4.54 10.35
N LYS A 26 -3.74 4.99 10.15
CA LYS A 26 -3.05 4.96 8.86
C LYS A 26 -1.61 4.48 9.00
N THR A 27 -1.10 3.78 8.00
CA THR A 27 0.32 3.41 7.94
C THR A 27 1.17 4.63 7.63
N THR A 28 2.47 4.54 7.92
CA THR A 28 3.44 5.46 7.31
C THR A 28 3.43 5.28 5.78
N LEU A 29 3.43 6.38 5.03
CA LEU A 29 3.57 6.33 3.57
C LEU A 29 4.99 5.90 3.20
N ARG A 30 5.09 4.95 2.26
CA ARG A 30 6.35 4.38 1.80
C ARG A 30 6.55 4.75 0.34
N PHE A 31 7.49 5.65 0.10
CA PHE A 31 7.87 6.07 -1.24
C PHE A 31 8.79 5.03 -1.85
N VAL A 32 8.46 4.62 -3.07
CA VAL A 32 9.22 3.68 -3.86
C VAL A 32 10.25 4.46 -4.65
N GLU A 33 11.46 3.92 -4.73
CA GLU A 33 12.57 4.55 -5.43
C GLU A 33 12.22 4.78 -6.92
N PRO A 34 12.51 5.97 -7.49
CA PRO A 34 12.24 6.24 -8.89
C PRO A 34 12.89 5.20 -9.82
N GLY A 35 12.08 4.61 -10.71
CA GLY A 35 12.53 3.57 -11.65
C GLY A 35 12.59 2.15 -11.08
N ALA A 36 12.35 1.95 -9.78
CA ALA A 36 12.29 0.61 -9.21
C ALA A 36 11.06 -0.15 -9.71
N LYS A 37 11.25 -1.43 -10.02
CA LYS A 37 10.15 -2.36 -10.31
C LYS A 37 9.73 -3.04 -9.00
N ILE A 38 8.46 -2.91 -8.62
CA ILE A 38 7.91 -3.63 -7.47
C ILE A 38 7.63 -5.08 -7.90
N ASN A 39 8.64 -5.92 -7.77
CA ASN A 39 8.45 -7.37 -7.77
C ASN A 39 8.22 -7.85 -6.32
N SER A 40 7.95 -9.16 -6.16
CA SER A 40 7.74 -9.77 -4.85
C SER A 40 8.89 -9.51 -3.87
N ASN A 41 10.15 -9.63 -4.31
CA ASN A 41 11.30 -9.41 -3.44
C ASN A 41 11.39 -7.96 -2.95
N TYR A 42 11.12 -6.97 -3.82
CA TYR A 42 11.07 -5.57 -3.42
C TYR A 42 9.92 -5.34 -2.44
N TYR A 43 8.74 -5.87 -2.74
CA TYR A 43 7.56 -5.75 -1.90
C TYR A 43 7.80 -6.29 -0.49
N ILE A 44 8.34 -7.51 -0.38
CA ILE A 44 8.62 -8.13 0.92
C ILE A 44 9.65 -7.31 1.71
N ASN A 45 10.79 -6.98 1.10
CA ASN A 45 11.92 -6.42 1.83
C ASN A 45 11.75 -4.94 2.18
N ASN A 46 11.19 -4.15 1.27
CA ASN A 46 11.11 -2.70 1.44
C ASN A 46 9.76 -2.24 1.98
N ILE A 47 8.69 -3.02 1.74
CA ILE A 47 7.33 -2.63 2.12
C ILE A 47 6.82 -3.49 3.28
N LEU A 48 6.56 -4.79 3.06
CA LEU A 48 5.91 -5.65 4.06
C LEU A 48 6.69 -5.73 5.37
N LYS A 49 8.00 -6.01 5.32
CA LYS A 49 8.83 -6.07 6.53
C LYS A 49 8.75 -4.78 7.35
N SER A 50 8.82 -3.63 6.69
CA SER A 50 8.75 -2.37 7.40
C SER A 50 7.35 -2.08 7.94
N PHE A 51 6.30 -2.43 7.20
CA PHE A 51 4.92 -2.33 7.65
C PHE A 51 4.69 -3.18 8.90
N LEU A 52 5.00 -4.47 8.84
CA LEU A 52 4.81 -5.41 9.95
C LEU A 52 5.63 -5.01 11.19
N ARG A 53 6.84 -4.50 11.00
CA ARG A 53 7.71 -4.11 12.12
C ARG A 53 7.34 -2.77 12.77
N ARG A 54 6.90 -1.79 11.99
CA ARG A 54 6.73 -0.40 12.46
C ARG A 54 5.28 0.02 12.63
N ASP A 55 4.42 -0.38 11.70
CA ASP A 55 3.03 0.09 11.66
C ASP A 55 2.12 -0.83 12.47
N VAL A 56 2.25 -2.16 12.34
CA VAL A 56 1.37 -3.11 13.04
C VAL A 56 1.40 -2.91 14.57
N PRO A 57 2.55 -2.83 15.26
CA PRO A 57 2.56 -2.61 16.71
C PRO A 57 2.00 -1.25 17.12
N ARG A 58 2.14 -0.23 16.25
CA ARG A 58 1.62 1.12 16.49
C ARG A 58 0.10 1.18 16.31
N LEU A 59 -0.42 0.45 15.32
CA LEU A 59 -1.83 0.43 14.95
C LEU A 59 -2.65 -0.54 15.82
N PHE A 60 -2.00 -1.59 16.32
CA PHE A 60 -2.59 -2.61 17.17
C PHE A 60 -1.73 -2.82 18.43
N PRO A 61 -1.68 -1.83 19.35
CA PRO A 61 -0.79 -1.84 20.51
C PRO A 61 -1.13 -2.92 21.56
N GLU A 62 -2.31 -3.53 21.48
CA GLU A 62 -2.76 -4.58 22.40
C GLU A 62 -2.11 -5.96 22.16
N ASN A 63 -0.95 -6.02 21.50
CA ASN A 63 -0.12 -7.21 21.33
C ASN A 63 -0.91 -8.46 20.89
N GLY A 64 -1.75 -8.33 19.86
CA GLY A 64 -2.46 -9.47 19.25
C GLY A 64 -3.82 -9.80 19.85
N ARG A 65 -4.39 -8.98 20.73
CA ARG A 65 -5.79 -9.11 21.17
C ARG A 65 -6.81 -8.74 20.09
N VAL A 66 -6.42 -7.85 19.19
CA VAL A 66 -7.24 -7.44 18.05
C VAL A 66 -6.80 -8.22 16.82
N GLU A 67 -7.69 -9.07 16.33
CA GLU A 67 -7.51 -9.73 15.04
C GLU A 67 -7.63 -8.69 13.91
N TRP A 68 -6.71 -8.73 12.96
CA TRP A 68 -6.69 -7.83 11.81
C TRP A 68 -6.35 -8.60 10.55
N PHE A 69 -6.86 -8.15 9.41
CA PHE A 69 -6.63 -8.76 8.10
C PHE A 69 -5.96 -7.74 7.18
N LEU A 70 -4.88 -8.17 6.50
CA LEU A 70 -4.30 -7.40 5.40
C LEU A 70 -5.16 -7.56 4.15
N HIS A 71 -5.77 -6.47 3.69
CA HIS A 71 -6.40 -6.40 2.39
C HIS A 71 -5.49 -5.66 1.40
N GLN A 72 -5.20 -6.27 0.26
CA GLN A 72 -4.36 -5.75 -0.81
C GLN A 72 -4.98 -6.08 -2.17
N ASP A 73 -4.60 -5.36 -3.23
CA ASP A 73 -5.09 -5.62 -4.59
C ASP A 73 -4.37 -6.81 -5.24
N SER A 74 -4.83 -7.20 -6.43
CA SER A 74 -4.31 -8.32 -7.20
C SER A 74 -3.04 -8.06 -7.98
N ALA A 75 -2.23 -7.08 -7.56
CA ALA A 75 -0.96 -6.81 -8.20
C ALA A 75 -0.05 -8.06 -8.19
N PRO A 76 0.71 -8.34 -9.28
CA PRO A 76 1.54 -9.54 -9.35
C PRO A 76 2.54 -9.70 -8.20
N SER A 77 3.03 -8.60 -7.62
CA SER A 77 3.89 -8.63 -6.45
C SER A 77 3.20 -9.13 -5.18
N HIS A 78 1.89 -8.93 -5.05
CA HIS A 78 1.09 -9.30 -3.89
C HIS A 78 0.67 -10.77 -3.94
N THR A 79 0.34 -11.27 -5.13
CA THR A 79 -0.08 -12.66 -5.38
C THR A 79 1.07 -13.63 -5.65
N ALA A 80 2.28 -13.12 -5.88
CA ALA A 80 3.44 -13.97 -6.12
C ALA A 80 3.63 -15.00 -5.00
N ARG A 81 3.95 -16.24 -5.38
CA ARG A 81 4.18 -17.35 -4.44
C ARG A 81 5.10 -16.97 -3.29
N GLN A 82 6.19 -16.25 -3.56
CA GLN A 82 7.15 -15.82 -2.54
C GLN A 82 6.52 -14.86 -1.50
N THR A 83 5.60 -13.99 -1.93
CA THR A 83 4.86 -13.09 -1.03
C THR A 83 3.87 -13.87 -0.17
N ILE A 84 3.11 -14.78 -0.77
CA ILE A 84 2.14 -15.62 -0.07
C ILE A 84 2.84 -16.52 0.96
N GLU A 85 3.94 -17.18 0.57
CA GLU A 85 4.76 -17.98 1.49
C GLU A 85 5.31 -17.16 2.66
N TYR A 86 5.69 -15.91 2.41
CA TYR A 86 6.12 -15.00 3.45
C TYR A 86 4.97 -14.70 4.43
N LEU A 87 3.80 -14.30 3.95
CA LEU A 87 2.63 -14.01 4.80
C LEU A 87 2.24 -15.22 5.65
N ASN A 88 2.19 -16.42 5.04
CA ASN A 88 1.86 -17.66 5.72
C ASN A 88 2.92 -18.02 6.79
N ARG A 89 4.22 -17.90 6.47
CA ARG A 89 5.32 -18.18 7.41
C ARG A 89 5.23 -17.31 8.66
N TYR A 90 4.87 -16.05 8.51
CA TYR A 90 4.73 -15.10 9.62
C TYR A 90 3.31 -15.07 10.22
N LYS A 91 2.43 -15.99 9.80
CA LYS A 91 1.04 -16.11 10.29
C LYS A 91 0.28 -14.79 10.22
N ILE A 92 0.50 -14.04 9.13
CA ILE A 92 -0.26 -12.82 8.88
C ILE A 92 -1.61 -13.24 8.33
N ASN A 93 -2.69 -12.74 8.93
CA ASN A 93 -4.02 -12.86 8.38
C ASN A 93 -4.15 -11.88 7.19
N TYR A 94 -4.59 -12.38 6.04
CA TYR A 94 -4.80 -11.58 4.83
C TYR A 94 -5.99 -12.12 4.05
N VAL A 95 -6.62 -11.25 3.25
CA VAL A 95 -7.61 -11.69 2.28
C VAL A 95 -6.87 -12.37 1.14
N THR A 96 -7.17 -13.64 0.94
CA THR A 96 -6.49 -14.48 -0.04
C THR A 96 -6.87 -14.11 -1.47
N PRO A 97 -6.02 -14.42 -2.47
CA PRO A 97 -6.35 -14.17 -3.87
C PRO A 97 -7.67 -14.80 -4.32
N GLU A 98 -8.05 -15.94 -3.74
CA GLU A 98 -9.30 -16.65 -4.01
C GLU A 98 -10.53 -15.93 -3.45
N GLU A 99 -10.37 -15.13 -2.39
CA GLU A 99 -11.44 -14.33 -1.77
C GLU A 99 -11.64 -12.97 -2.44
N TRP A 100 -10.73 -12.55 -3.33
CA TRP A 100 -10.90 -11.30 -4.06
C TRP A 100 -11.96 -11.43 -5.15
N LEU A 101 -12.81 -10.40 -5.22
CA LEU A 101 -13.69 -10.24 -6.37
C LEU A 101 -12.83 -9.92 -7.61
N PRO A 102 -12.88 -10.76 -8.67
CA PRO A 102 -12.10 -10.50 -9.87
C PRO A 102 -12.48 -9.15 -10.48
N TYR A 103 -11.47 -8.40 -10.95
CA TYR A 103 -11.62 -7.13 -11.66
C TYR A 103 -12.43 -6.04 -10.96
N SER A 104 -12.46 -6.05 -9.62
CA SER A 104 -13.28 -5.12 -8.83
C SER A 104 -12.41 -4.10 -8.08
N PRO A 105 -11.92 -3.03 -8.75
CA PRO A 105 -11.19 -1.96 -8.06
C PRO A 105 -12.06 -1.27 -6.99
N ASP A 106 -13.38 -1.32 -7.14
CA ASP A 106 -14.34 -0.83 -6.14
C ASP A 106 -14.32 -1.64 -4.83
N ALA A 107 -13.80 -2.87 -4.86
CA ALA A 107 -13.68 -3.71 -3.67
C ALA A 107 -12.46 -3.34 -2.82
N ALA A 108 -11.50 -2.56 -3.34
CA ALA A 108 -10.32 -2.11 -2.61
C ALA A 108 -10.54 -0.69 -2.06
N PRO A 109 -10.74 -0.48 -0.74
CA PRO A 109 -11.04 0.84 -0.19
C PRO A 109 -9.98 1.90 -0.49
N MET A 110 -8.72 1.46 -0.61
CA MET A 110 -7.61 2.33 -1.00
C MET A 110 -7.80 2.88 -2.42
N ASP A 111 -8.17 2.03 -3.39
CA ASP A 111 -8.34 2.43 -4.79
C ASP A 111 -9.68 3.13 -5.04
N TYR A 112 -10.76 2.65 -4.42
CA TYR A 112 -12.09 3.23 -4.55
C TYR A 112 -12.17 4.67 -4.02
N ALA A 113 -11.62 4.93 -2.82
CA ALA A 113 -11.83 6.21 -2.14
C ALA A 113 -10.52 6.97 -1.83
N ILE A 114 -9.58 6.33 -1.14
CA ILE A 114 -8.46 7.03 -0.49
C ILE A 114 -7.52 7.65 -1.52
N TRP A 115 -7.09 6.88 -2.52
CA TRP A 115 -6.19 7.39 -3.55
C TRP A 115 -6.86 8.45 -4.43
N GLY A 116 -8.15 8.31 -4.74
CA GLY A 116 -8.92 9.34 -5.45
C GLY A 116 -8.95 10.67 -4.69
N TYR A 117 -9.25 10.61 -3.39
CA TYR A 117 -9.24 11.77 -2.50
C TYR A 117 -7.87 12.43 -2.40
N LEU A 118 -6.80 11.63 -2.21
CA LEU A 118 -5.43 12.15 -2.13
C LEU A 118 -5.00 12.81 -3.44
N LYS A 119 -5.29 12.21 -4.60
CA LYS A 119 -5.01 12.83 -5.91
C LYS A 119 -5.72 14.18 -6.05
N GLN A 120 -7.00 14.27 -5.67
CA GLN A 120 -7.75 15.52 -5.76
C GLN A 120 -7.14 16.62 -4.88
N ARG A 121 -6.66 16.27 -3.68
CA ARG A 121 -5.98 17.22 -2.78
C ARG A 121 -4.64 17.66 -3.36
N LEU A 122 -3.83 16.73 -3.86
CA LEU A 122 -2.52 17.01 -4.44
C LEU A 122 -2.62 17.87 -5.70
N ASN A 123 -3.65 17.68 -6.54
CA ASN A 123 -3.86 18.49 -7.74
C ASN A 123 -4.17 19.97 -7.43
N LYS A 124 -4.51 20.31 -6.18
CA LYS A 124 -4.70 21.70 -5.72
C LYS A 124 -3.39 22.33 -5.21
N THR A 125 -2.29 21.59 -5.21
CA THR A 125 -0.99 22.03 -4.69
C THR A 125 0.05 21.99 -5.81
N GLU A 126 0.83 23.06 -5.96
CA GLU A 126 1.93 23.12 -6.94
C GLU A 126 3.22 22.48 -6.41
N ALA A 127 3.16 21.27 -5.87
CA ALA A 127 4.38 20.58 -5.43
C ALA A 127 5.25 20.21 -6.65
N LYS A 128 6.47 20.74 -6.72
CA LYS A 128 7.42 20.57 -7.83
C LYS A 128 8.49 19.51 -7.52
N THR A 129 8.62 19.13 -6.25
CA THR A 129 9.62 18.14 -5.81
C THR A 129 9.00 17.00 -4.98
N LEU A 130 9.72 15.88 -4.88
CA LEU A 130 9.29 14.77 -4.02
C LEU A 130 9.29 15.15 -2.55
N GLU A 131 10.22 16.02 -2.13
CA GLU A 131 10.26 16.51 -0.74
C GLU A 131 9.06 17.40 -0.42
N GLU A 132 8.58 18.20 -1.38
CA GLU A 132 7.32 18.95 -1.22
C GLU A 132 6.07 18.07 -1.17
N LEU A 133 6.16 16.81 -1.62
CA LEU A 133 5.06 15.83 -1.58
C LEU A 133 5.06 14.96 -0.31
N LYS A 134 6.15 14.93 0.45
CA LYS A 134 6.30 14.11 1.66
C LYS A 134 5.73 14.79 2.90
#